data_AF-X1GGS8-F1
#
_entry.id   AF-X1GGS8-F1
#
_cell.length_a   1.000
_cell.length_b   1.000
_cell.length_c   1.000
_cell.angle_alpha   90.00
_cell.angle_beta   90.00
_cell.angle_gamma   90.00
#
_symmetry.space_group_name_H-M   'P 1'
#
loop_
_entity.id
_entity.type
_entity.pdbx_description
1 polymer ?
#
loop_
_entity_poly.entity_id
_entity_poly.type
_entity_poly.pdbx_seq_one_letter_code
_entity_poly.pdbx_strand_id
1 'polypeptide(L)'
;MFDFMLTEEQKALQNEVREFVKNDIPSKLVRDMDLSVIETGRPIVEMAGKKNLLGLRFPKEYGGRGLNWAAEVVTIEEVGVLGTSITCAYVMPSIVGEAIDTFGTREQKERYLKPTNEG
;
A
#
# COMPACT_ATOMS: atom_id res chain seq x y z
N MET A 1 11.77 -11.53 2.76
CA MET A 1 11.68 -12.57 1.73
C MET A 1 13.07 -12.75 1.18
N PHE A 2 13.52 -13.99 0.98
CA PHE A 2 14.86 -14.21 0.45
C PHE A 2 14.98 -13.71 -0.99
N ASP A 3 16.08 -13.02 -1.30
CA ASP A 3 16.33 -12.40 -2.61
C ASP A 3 16.21 -13.40 -3.78
N PHE A 4 16.66 -14.64 -3.59
CA PHE A 4 16.59 -15.69 -4.62
C PHE A 4 15.17 -16.14 -4.97
N MET A 5 14.16 -15.80 -4.15
CA MET A 5 12.76 -16.12 -4.41
C MET A 5 12.05 -15.03 -5.22
N LEU A 6 12.71 -13.91 -5.50
CA LEU A 6 12.13 -12.76 -6.18
C LEU A 6 12.50 -12.72 -7.66
N THR A 7 11.53 -12.36 -8.50
CA THR A 7 11.82 -11.92 -9.87
C THR A 7 12.48 -10.55 -9.87
N GLU A 8 13.10 -10.15 -10.97
CA GLU A 8 13.74 -8.83 -11.07
C GLU A 8 12.72 -7.69 -10.95
N GLU A 9 11.50 -7.86 -11.44
CA GLU A 9 10.41 -6.89 -11.26
C GLU A 9 10.00 -6.77 -9.79
N GLN A 10 9.99 -7.88 -9.05
CA GLN A 10 9.69 -7.88 -7.62
C GLN A 10 10.82 -7.25 -6.80
N LYS A 11 12.09 -7.45 -7.19
CA LYS A 11 13.23 -6.76 -6.57
C LYS A 11 13.20 -5.26 -6.84
N ALA A 12 12.85 -4.86 -8.06
CA ALA A 12 12.65 -3.46 -8.40
C ALA A 12 11.53 -2.84 -7.54
N LEU A 13 10.38 -3.52 -7.40
CA LEU A 13 9.29 -3.09 -6.52
C LEU A 13 9.73 -3.04 -5.05
N GLN A 14 10.49 -4.03 -4.58
CA GLN A 14 11.03 -4.04 -3.22
C GLN A 14 11.89 -2.80 -2.97
N ASN A 15 12.80 -2.48 -3.89
CA ASN A 15 13.66 -1.31 -3.77
C ASN A 15 12.86 0.00 -3.84
N GLU A 16 11.88 0.10 -4.74
CA GLU A 16 10.96 1.24 -4.85
C GLU A 16 10.26 1.51 -3.51
N VAL A 17 9.68 0.48 -2.89
CA VAL A 17 8.95 0.59 -1.62
C VAL A 17 9.92 0.88 -0.47
N ARG A 18 11.09 0.27 -0.46
CA ARG A 18 12.13 0.53 0.54
C ARG A 18 12.57 2.00 0.53
N GLU A 19 12.75 2.57 -0.66
CA GLU A 19 13.08 3.98 -0.82
C GLU A 19 11.94 4.88 -0.35
N PHE A 20 10.68 4.55 -0.68
CA PHE A 20 9.51 5.24 -0.17
C PHE A 20 9.48 5.25 1.37
N VAL A 21 9.60 4.07 1.99
CA VAL A 21 9.60 3.93 3.46
C VAL A 21 10.73 4.72 4.11
N LYS A 22 11.93 4.71 3.52
CA LYS A 22 13.11 5.37 4.07
C LYS A 22 13.10 6.88 3.90
N ASN A 23 12.69 7.37 2.73
CA ASN A 23 12.87 8.76 2.33
C ASN A 23 11.61 9.60 2.55
N ASP A 24 10.43 9.00 2.39
CA ASP A 24 9.17 9.75 2.36
C ASP A 24 8.43 9.69 3.70
N ILE A 25 8.61 8.63 4.49
CA ILE A 25 7.97 8.47 5.81
C ILE A 25 8.85 9.08 6.91
N PRO A 26 8.44 10.20 7.54
CA PRO A 26 9.26 10.82 8.57
C PRO A 26 9.28 9.96 9.84
N SER A 27 10.46 9.70 10.40
CA SER A 27 10.60 8.98 11.68
C SER A 27 9.81 9.61 12.83
N LYS A 28 9.59 10.94 12.79
CA LYS A 28 8.74 11.63 13.75
C LYS A 28 7.27 11.20 13.66
N LEU A 29 6.73 11.00 12.46
CA LEU A 29 5.35 10.57 12.26
C LEU A 29 5.12 9.20 12.92
N VAL A 30 6.05 8.25 12.73
CA VAL A 30 5.98 6.93 13.35
C VAL A 30 5.97 7.04 14.88
N ARG A 31 6.89 7.81 15.46
CA ARG A 31 6.95 8.03 16.92
C ARG A 31 5.71 8.74 17.46
N ASP A 32 5.17 9.71 16.73
CA ASP A 32 3.94 10.41 17.13
C ASP A 32 2.74 9.47 17.11
N MET A 33 2.70 8.50 16.20
CA MET A 33 1.69 7.44 16.18
C MET A 33 1.83 6.50 17.39
N ASP A 34 3.04 6.06 17.72
CA ASP A 34 3.28 5.21 18.90
C ASP A 34 2.92 5.92 20.22
N LEU A 35 3.14 7.24 20.29
CA LEU A 35 2.78 8.07 21.43
C LEU A 35 1.31 8.52 21.43
N SER A 36 0.50 8.08 20.47
CA SER A 36 -0.90 8.50 20.30
C SER A 36 -1.10 10.02 20.15
N VAL A 37 -0.07 10.75 19.71
CA VAL A 37 -0.19 12.15 19.29
C VAL A 37 -0.90 12.24 17.94
N ILE A 38 -0.71 11.22 17.08
CA ILE A 38 -1.45 11.01 15.84
C ILE A 38 -2.09 9.63 15.91
N GLU A 39 -3.42 9.58 16.00
CA GLU A 39 -4.13 8.30 16.22
C GLU A 39 -4.36 7.49 14.93
N THR A 40 -3.99 8.03 13.77
CA THR A 40 -4.32 7.44 12.46
C THR A 40 -3.12 7.29 11.53
N GLY A 41 -3.05 6.15 10.83
CA GLY A 41 -2.11 5.92 9.74
C GLY A 41 -2.46 6.64 8.43
N ARG A 42 -3.53 7.44 8.41
CA ARG A 42 -4.00 8.15 7.20
C ARG A 42 -2.90 8.93 6.46
N PRO A 43 -2.00 9.71 7.10
CA PRO A 43 -0.96 10.41 6.37
C PRO A 43 -0.05 9.47 5.56
N ILE A 44 0.20 8.26 6.07
CA ILE A 44 1.03 7.26 5.40
C ILE A 44 0.28 6.65 4.22
N VAL A 45 -1.02 6.38 4.38
CA VAL A 45 -1.88 5.91 3.29
C VAL A 45 -1.93 6.95 2.16
N GLU A 46 -2.13 8.23 2.47
CA GLU A 46 -2.15 9.31 1.47
C GLU A 46 -0.79 9.46 0.75
N MET A 47 0.33 9.32 1.48
CA MET A 47 1.67 9.33 0.87
C MET A 47 1.89 8.13 -0.06
N ALA A 48 1.42 6.94 0.33
CA ALA A 48 1.49 5.74 -0.50
C ALA A 48 0.58 5.83 -1.75
N GLY A 49 -0.63 6.39 -1.61
CA GLY A 49 -1.57 6.62 -2.72
C GLY A 49 -0.98 7.54 -3.79
N LYS A 50 -0.35 8.66 -3.37
CA LYS A 50 0.39 9.57 -4.27
C LYS A 50 1.54 8.92 -5.04
N LYS A 51 2.09 7.82 -4.52
CA LYS A 51 3.15 7.02 -5.14
C LYS A 51 2.61 5.82 -5.94
N ASN A 52 1.29 5.68 -6.03
CA ASN A 52 0.63 4.53 -6.65
C ASN A 52 1.05 3.18 -6.03
N LEU A 53 1.23 3.18 -4.71
CA LEU A 53 1.61 2.01 -3.92
C LEU A 53 0.44 1.33 -3.21
N LEU A 54 -0.78 1.86 -3.35
CA LEU A 54 -2.00 1.23 -2.80
C LEU A 54 -2.68 0.37 -3.85
N GLY A 55 -3.33 -0.71 -3.40
CA GLY A 55 -4.16 -1.54 -4.28
C GLY A 55 -3.41 -2.10 -5.48
N LEU A 56 -2.15 -2.51 -5.30
CA LEU A 56 -1.22 -2.88 -6.37
C LEU A 56 -1.80 -3.91 -7.33
N ARG A 57 -2.62 -4.81 -6.82
CA ARG A 57 -3.25 -5.91 -7.57
C ARG A 57 -4.43 -5.46 -8.43
N PHE A 58 -5.06 -4.33 -8.12
CA PHE A 58 -6.25 -3.89 -8.82
C PHE A 58 -5.94 -3.37 -10.22
N PRO A 59 -6.93 -3.36 -11.13
CA PRO A 59 -6.77 -2.84 -12.48
C PRO A 59 -6.28 -1.38 -12.51
N LYS A 60 -5.48 -1.05 -13.53
CA LYS A 60 -4.94 0.30 -13.73
C LYS A 60 -6.00 1.37 -13.90
N GLU A 61 -7.15 1.03 -14.49
CA GLU A 61 -8.28 1.95 -14.65
C GLU A 61 -8.87 2.40 -13.30
N TYR A 62 -8.69 1.61 -12.25
CA TYR A 62 -9.10 1.91 -10.88
C TYR A 62 -7.93 2.32 -9.98
N GLY A 63 -6.82 2.78 -10.55
CA GLY A 63 -5.69 3.29 -9.78
C GLY A 63 -4.75 2.22 -9.20
N GLY A 64 -4.94 0.94 -9.51
CA GLY A 64 -3.98 -0.11 -9.15
C GLY A 64 -2.84 -0.26 -10.17
N ARG A 65 -1.98 -1.28 -9.99
CA ARG A 65 -0.86 -1.58 -10.91
C ARG A 65 -1.07 -2.86 -11.72
N GLY A 66 -2.15 -3.62 -11.45
CA GLY A 66 -2.42 -4.92 -12.07
C GLY A 66 -1.39 -5.99 -11.72
N LEU A 67 -0.77 -5.90 -10.54
CA LEU A 67 0.22 -6.86 -10.06
C LEU A 67 -0.44 -8.06 -9.36
N ASN A 68 0.36 -8.99 -8.85
CA ASN A 68 -0.13 -10.20 -8.19
C ASN A 68 0.13 -10.20 -6.68
N TRP A 69 -0.30 -11.26 -6.00
CA TRP A 69 -0.10 -11.44 -4.56
C TRP A 69 1.37 -11.43 -4.12
N ALA A 70 2.29 -11.93 -4.94
CA ALA A 70 3.71 -11.89 -4.58
C ALA A 70 4.21 -10.43 -4.50
N ALA A 71 3.82 -9.58 -5.46
CA ALA A 71 4.12 -8.16 -5.41
C ALA A 71 3.49 -7.47 -4.19
N GLU A 72 2.25 -7.78 -3.85
CA GLU A 72 1.58 -7.27 -2.65
C GLU A 72 2.38 -7.64 -1.37
N VAL A 73 2.78 -8.90 -1.24
CA VAL A 73 3.54 -9.39 -0.08
C VAL A 73 4.93 -8.74 0.01
N VAL A 74 5.62 -8.53 -1.13
CA VAL A 74 6.89 -7.77 -1.17
C VAL A 74 6.69 -6.39 -0.55
N THR A 75 5.67 -5.67 -0.99
CA THR A 75 5.42 -4.31 -0.53
C THR A 75 5.01 -4.27 0.93
N ILE A 76 4.16 -5.20 1.38
CA ILE A 76 3.77 -5.33 2.79
C ILE A 76 4.99 -5.56 3.69
N GLU A 77 5.96 -6.36 3.26
CA GLU A 77 7.17 -6.62 4.05
C GLU A 77 8.01 -5.34 4.25
N GLU A 78 8.20 -4.55 3.18
CA GLU A 78 8.99 -3.32 3.27
C GLU A 78 8.25 -2.23 4.06
N VAL A 79 6.92 -2.12 3.95
CA VAL A 79 6.12 -1.23 4.82
C VAL A 79 6.13 -1.74 6.27
N GLY A 80 6.21 -3.06 6.45
CA GLY A 80 6.26 -3.78 7.72
C GLY A 80 7.29 -3.26 8.71
N VAL A 81 8.41 -2.75 8.23
CA VAL A 81 9.50 -2.23 9.06
C VAL A 81 9.11 -1.00 9.88
N LEU A 82 8.02 -0.32 9.50
CA LEU A 82 7.45 0.83 10.22
C LEU A 82 6.60 0.42 11.44
N GLY A 83 6.24 -0.86 11.56
CA GLY A 83 5.43 -1.41 12.64
C GLY A 83 4.01 -1.82 12.22
N THR A 84 3.38 -2.64 13.07
CA THR A 84 2.11 -3.32 12.76
C THR A 84 0.97 -2.35 12.48
N SER A 85 0.78 -1.31 13.29
CA SER A 85 -0.33 -0.36 13.13
C SER A 85 -0.33 0.34 11.78
N ILE A 86 0.85 0.74 11.30
CA ILE A 86 1.03 1.38 10.00
C ILE A 86 0.77 0.39 8.87
N THR A 87 1.33 -0.81 8.99
CA THR A 87 1.16 -1.88 8.00
C THR A 87 -0.31 -2.27 7.86
N CYS A 88 -1.04 -2.36 8.99
CA CYS A 88 -2.48 -2.59 8.99
C CYS A 88 -3.22 -1.50 8.22
N ALA A 89 -2.90 -0.21 8.46
CA ALA A 89 -3.52 0.88 7.71
C ALA A 89 -3.21 0.81 6.20
N TYR A 90 -1.97 0.48 5.83
CA TYR A 90 -1.54 0.35 4.44
C TYR A 90 -2.28 -0.76 3.67
N VAL A 91 -2.56 -1.92 4.30
CA VAL A 91 -3.23 -3.04 3.62
C VAL A 91 -4.75 -2.90 3.50
N MET A 92 -5.37 -1.97 4.26
CA MET A 92 -6.83 -1.80 4.27
C MET A 92 -7.44 -1.55 2.87
N PRO A 93 -6.86 -0.68 2.01
CA PRO A 93 -7.27 -0.55 0.61
C PRO A 93 -7.34 -1.87 -0.15
N SER A 94 -6.36 -2.74 0.03
CA SER A 94 -6.30 -4.06 -0.63
C SER A 94 -7.36 -5.02 -0.09
N ILE A 95 -7.53 -5.07 1.24
CA ILE A 95 -8.50 -5.97 1.90
C ILE A 95 -9.94 -5.57 1.56
N VAL A 96 -10.29 -4.31 1.75
CA VAL A 96 -11.65 -3.81 1.51
C VAL A 96 -11.93 -3.70 0.01
N GLY A 97 -10.93 -3.26 -0.75
CA GLY A 97 -11.02 -3.13 -2.20
C GLY A 97 -11.25 -4.45 -2.91
N GLU A 98 -10.78 -5.58 -2.37
CA GLU A 98 -10.96 -6.91 -2.98
C GLU A 98 -12.44 -7.24 -3.22
N ALA A 99 -13.31 -6.95 -2.24
CA ALA A 99 -14.73 -7.21 -2.38
C ALA A 99 -15.37 -6.31 -3.47
N ILE A 100 -14.94 -5.05 -3.55
CA ILE A 100 -15.42 -4.09 -4.53
C ILE A 100 -14.91 -4.44 -5.94
N ASP A 101 -13.66 -4.84 -6.07
CA ASP A 101 -13.11 -5.26 -7.35
C ASP A 101 -13.71 -6.59 -7.82
N THR A 102 -13.93 -7.54 -6.92
CA THR A 102 -14.46 -8.85 -7.32
C THR A 102 -15.94 -8.81 -7.63
N PHE A 103 -16.74 -8.11 -6.81
CA PHE A 103 -18.20 -8.19 -6.86
C PHE A 103 -18.90 -6.87 -7.19
N GLY A 104 -18.16 -5.76 -7.20
CA GLY A 104 -18.72 -4.43 -7.44
C GLY A 104 -19.06 -4.19 -8.91
N THR A 105 -20.13 -3.43 -9.12
CA THR A 105 -20.46 -2.82 -10.41
C THR A 105 -19.38 -1.83 -10.83
N ARG A 106 -19.32 -1.51 -12.13
CA ARG A 106 -18.42 -0.47 -12.65
C ARG A 106 -18.56 0.85 -11.89
N GLU A 107 -19.79 1.26 -11.57
CA GLU A 107 -20.05 2.49 -10.82
C GLU A 107 -19.47 2.43 -9.40
N GLN A 108 -19.60 1.29 -8.70
CA GLN A 108 -19.01 1.11 -7.37
C GLN A 108 -17.47 1.13 -7.42
N LYS A 109 -16.86 0.53 -8.45
CA LYS A 109 -15.40 0.56 -8.63
C LYS A 109 -14.89 1.97 -8.88
N GLU A 110 -15.53 2.73 -9.78
CA GLU A 110 -15.16 4.13 -10.04
C GLU A 110 -15.39 5.03 -8.81
N ARG A 111 -16.47 4.79 -8.06
CA ARG A 111 -16.83 5.64 -6.91
C ARG A 111 -16.01 5.35 -5.65
N TYR A 112 -15.62 4.10 -5.43
CA TYR A 112 -15.00 3.67 -4.17
C TYR A 112 -13.58 3.14 -4.36
N LEU A 113 -13.37 2.21 -5.29
CA LEU A 113 -12.07 1.56 -5.47
C LEU A 113 -11.02 2.56 -5.96
N LYS A 114 -11.36 3.36 -6.97
CA LYS A 114 -10.43 4.33 -7.55
C LYS A 114 -9.97 5.42 -6.56
N PRO A 115 -10.86 6.15 -5.86
CA PRO A 115 -10.43 7.14 -4.87
C PRO A 115 -9.63 6.50 -3.72
N THR A 116 -9.97 5.28 -3.29
CA THR A 116 -9.24 4.58 -2.24
C THR A 116 -7.80 4.24 -2.64
N ASN A 117 -7.54 3.93 -3.91
CA ASN A 117 -6.17 3.66 -4.38
C ASN A 117 -5.35 4.94 -4.62
N GLU A 118 -6.02 6.08 -4.83
CA GLU A 118 -5.36 7.38 -5.01
C GLU A 118 -4.93 8.04 -3.69
N GLY A 119 -5.49 7.58 -2.55
CA GLY A 119 -5.14 8.03 -1.19
C GLY A 119 -6.11 9.06 -0.62
#